data_AF-A0A814KDT9-F1
#
_entry.id   AF-A0A814KDT9-F1
#
_cell.length_a   1.000
_cell.length_b   1.000
_cell.length_c   1.000
_cell.angle_alpha   90.00
_cell.angle_beta   90.00
_cell.angle_gamma   90.00
#
_symmetry.space_group_name_H-M   'P 1'
#
loop_
_entity.id
_entity.type
_entity.pdbx_description
1 polymer ?
#
loop_
_entity_poly.entity_id
_entity_poly.type
_entity_poly.pdbx_seq_one_letter_code
_entity_poly.pdbx_strand_id
1 'polypeptide(L)'
;MAQLQITIVEAKNLTKKDTFSENDPFVEVYLDNKQLKKRTKTKQNSNFPQWNETFVFNHLTGQDTLHVHIYDEDQIKDEKIGSVTIDLHQLYELGHINRWFEVNGKVGSNSSEGQIHLILDFERLKI
;
A
#
# COMPACT_ATOMS: atom_id res chain seq x y z
N MET A 1 6.27 2.92 22.65
CA MET A 1 5.39 2.31 21.63
C MET A 1 4.91 3.40 20.72
N ALA A 2 4.59 3.10 19.48
CA ALA A 2 4.14 4.10 18.54
C ALA A 2 2.95 3.63 17.71
N GLN A 3 2.30 4.58 17.05
CA GLN A 3 1.17 4.39 16.17
C GLN A 3 1.52 4.90 14.77
N LEU A 4 1.11 4.13 13.76
CA LEU A 4 1.16 4.53 12.35
C LEU A 4 -0.27 4.66 11.86
N GLN A 5 -0.61 5.83 11.36
CA GLN A 5 -1.80 6.02 10.54
C GLN A 5 -1.37 6.07 9.07
N ILE A 6 -1.94 5.20 8.25
CA ILE A 6 -1.72 5.16 6.81
C ILE A 6 -3.02 5.46 6.09
N THR A 7 -3.00 6.45 5.20
CA THR A 7 -4.08 6.71 4.26
C THR A 7 -3.66 6.27 2.87
N ILE A 8 -4.46 5.37 2.30
CA ILE A 8 -4.36 4.95 0.91
C ILE A 8 -5.20 5.93 0.09
N VAL A 9 -4.54 6.88 -0.59
CA VAL A 9 -5.23 7.96 -1.28
C VAL A 9 -5.71 7.47 -2.64
N GLU A 10 -4.77 7.25 -3.56
CA GLU A 10 -5.04 6.92 -4.95
C GLU A 10 -3.86 6.18 -5.60
N ALA A 11 -4.09 5.56 -6.76
CA ALA A 11 -3.03 5.04 -7.61
C ALA A 11 -3.24 5.46 -9.07
N LYS A 12 -2.18 5.40 -9.87
CA LYS A 12 -2.23 5.73 -11.30
C LYS A 12 -1.24 4.90 -12.10
N ASN A 13 -1.53 4.82 -13.41
CA ASN A 13 -0.71 4.10 -14.38
C ASN A 13 -0.47 2.65 -13.95
N LEU A 14 -1.48 2.01 -13.34
CA LEU A 14 -1.39 0.62 -12.94
C LEU A 14 -1.28 -0.26 -14.17
N THR A 15 -0.29 -1.17 -14.20
CA THR A 15 -0.18 -2.15 -15.28
C THR A 15 -1.43 -3.02 -15.30
N LYS A 16 -2.05 -3.12 -16.48
CA LYS A 16 -3.09 -4.11 -16.71
C LYS A 16 -2.49 -5.50 -16.82
N LYS A 17 -3.10 -6.46 -16.13
CA LYS A 17 -2.72 -7.87 -16.24
C LYS A 17 -3.55 -8.59 -17.30
N ASP A 18 -4.80 -8.18 -17.47
CA ASP A 18 -5.68 -8.67 -18.52
C ASP A 18 -5.76 -7.76 -19.75
N THR A 19 -5.90 -8.39 -20.92
CA THR A 19 -6.03 -7.68 -22.20
C THR A 19 -7.47 -7.20 -22.47
N PHE A 20 -8.46 -7.85 -21.86
CA PHE A 20 -9.89 -7.66 -22.19
C PHE A 20 -10.73 -7.05 -21.07
N SER A 21 -10.17 -6.88 -19.86
CA SER A 21 -10.81 -6.23 -18.70
C SER A 21 -10.04 -4.98 -18.27
N GLU A 22 -10.74 -4.11 -17.54
CA GLU A 22 -10.11 -3.05 -16.75
C GLU A 22 -9.75 -3.63 -15.38
N ASN A 23 -8.73 -3.08 -14.72
CA ASN A 23 -8.41 -3.50 -13.35
C ASN A 23 -9.57 -3.14 -12.40
N ASP A 24 -9.85 -4.01 -11.45
CA ASP A 24 -10.65 -3.85 -10.25
C ASP A 24 -9.74 -3.72 -9.00
N PRO A 25 -8.97 -2.64 -8.83
CA PRO A 25 -7.89 -2.64 -7.85
C PRO A 25 -8.35 -2.46 -6.40
N PHE A 26 -7.68 -3.17 -5.49
CA PHE A 26 -7.67 -2.91 -4.05
C PHE A 26 -6.25 -2.98 -3.48
N VAL A 27 -6.08 -2.42 -2.28
CA VAL A 27 -4.78 -2.37 -1.60
C VAL A 27 -4.85 -3.15 -0.29
N GLU A 28 -3.90 -4.06 -0.10
CA GLU A 28 -3.66 -4.74 1.17
C GLU A 28 -2.42 -4.13 1.85
N VAL A 29 -2.55 -3.80 3.14
CA VAL A 29 -1.46 -3.27 3.96
C VAL A 29 -1.24 -4.10 5.22
N TYR A 30 0.03 -4.33 5.55
CA TYR A 30 0.44 -5.06 6.75
C TYR A 30 1.86 -4.70 7.16
N LEU A 31 2.22 -5.03 8.40
CA LEU A 31 3.57 -4.87 8.94
C LEU A 31 4.28 -6.22 9.02
N ASP A 32 5.62 -6.21 8.99
CA ASP A 32 6.43 -7.40 9.28
C ASP A 32 5.93 -8.14 10.53
N ASN A 33 5.92 -9.49 10.46
CA ASN A 33 5.56 -10.37 11.58
C ASN A 33 4.16 -10.18 12.18
N LYS A 34 3.24 -9.45 11.53
CA LYS A 34 1.87 -9.26 12.03
C LYS A 34 0.85 -9.96 11.12
N GLN A 35 0.06 -10.86 11.73
CA GLN A 35 -1.09 -11.54 11.12
C GLN A 35 -2.22 -10.57 10.68
N LEU A 36 -2.14 -9.30 11.08
CA LEU A 36 -3.22 -8.34 10.88
C LEU A 36 -3.04 -7.57 9.57
N LYS A 37 -3.57 -8.14 8.50
CA LYS A 37 -3.74 -7.47 7.20
C LYS A 37 -4.98 -6.59 7.23
N LYS A 38 -4.90 -5.43 6.58
CA LYS A 38 -6.04 -4.54 6.34
C LYS A 38 -6.15 -4.31 4.83
N ARG A 39 -7.37 -4.30 4.29
CA ARG A 39 -7.59 -4.03 2.87
C ARG A 39 -8.57 -2.89 2.66
N THR A 40 -8.36 -2.14 1.58
CA THR A 40 -9.34 -1.17 1.07
C THR A 40 -10.52 -1.89 0.42
N LYS A 41 -11.55 -1.11 0.09
CA LYS A 41 -12.56 -1.52 -0.89
C LYS A 41 -11.93 -1.67 -2.26
N THR A 42 -12.53 -2.53 -3.07
CA THR A 42 -12.24 -2.65 -4.49
C THR A 42 -12.82 -1.46 -5.26
N LYS A 43 -12.08 -0.96 -6.24
CA LYS A 43 -12.56 0.06 -7.19
C LYS A 43 -12.77 -0.60 -8.53
N GLN A 44 -14.02 -0.70 -8.96
CA GLN A 44 -14.34 -1.43 -10.20
C GLN A 44 -13.91 -0.65 -11.45
N ASN A 45 -13.35 -1.36 -12.43
CA ASN A 45 -12.99 -0.92 -13.77
C ASN A 45 -12.22 0.42 -13.79
N SER A 46 -11.14 0.52 -13.01
CA SER A 46 -10.38 1.76 -12.85
C SER A 46 -8.86 1.59 -12.85
N ASN A 47 -8.19 2.27 -13.79
CA ASN A 47 -6.72 2.43 -13.81
C ASN A 47 -6.23 3.63 -12.98
N PHE A 48 -7.15 4.44 -12.46
CA PHE A 48 -6.88 5.61 -11.61
C PHE A 48 -7.73 5.54 -10.34
N PRO A 49 -7.60 4.47 -9.53
CA PRO A 49 -8.45 4.28 -8.37
C PRO A 49 -8.17 5.32 -7.29
N GLN A 50 -9.23 5.80 -6.65
CA GLN A 50 -9.16 6.64 -5.45
C GLN A 50 -9.89 5.94 -4.30
N TRP A 51 -9.14 5.52 -3.27
CA TRP A 51 -9.71 4.84 -2.10
C TRP A 51 -10.05 5.83 -1.00
N ASN A 52 -9.10 6.71 -0.66
CA ASN A 52 -9.19 7.63 0.48
C ASN A 52 -9.56 6.89 1.78
N GLU A 53 -8.92 5.75 2.00
CA GLU A 53 -9.16 4.89 3.16
C GLU A 53 -7.98 4.91 4.12
N THR A 54 -8.27 5.11 5.40
CA THR A 54 -7.26 5.25 6.46
C THR A 54 -7.27 4.05 7.38
N PHE A 55 -6.09 3.51 7.66
CA PHE A 55 -5.87 2.41 8.60
C PHE A 55 -4.88 2.82 9.70
N VAL A 56 -5.13 2.32 10.91
CA VAL A 56 -4.27 2.57 12.06
C VAL A 56 -3.58 1.28 12.50
N PHE A 57 -2.27 1.30 12.67
CA PHE A 57 -1.48 0.24 13.26
C PHE A 57 -0.89 0.71 14.59
N ASN A 58 -1.07 -0.10 15.64
CA ASN A 58 -0.60 0.19 16.99
C ASN A 58 0.60 -0.69 17.37
N HIS A 59 1.26 -0.32 18.47
CA HIS A 59 2.35 -1.09 19.07
C HIS A 59 3.51 -1.32 18.08
N LEU A 60 3.92 -0.26 17.37
CA LEU A 60 5.11 -0.28 16.53
C LEU A 60 6.38 -0.08 17.36
N THR A 61 7.46 -0.70 16.91
CA THR A 61 8.72 -0.86 17.65
C THR A 61 9.85 0.07 17.21
N GLY A 62 9.83 0.57 15.98
CA GLY A 62 10.97 1.32 15.42
C GLY A 62 11.40 0.79 14.07
N GLN A 63 11.29 -0.54 13.97
CA GLN A 63 12.04 -1.36 13.04
C GLN A 63 11.09 -2.19 12.16
N ASP A 64 9.78 -1.97 12.27
CA ASP A 64 8.78 -2.66 11.48
C ASP A 64 8.85 -2.18 10.02
N THR A 65 8.79 -3.10 9.05
CA THR A 65 8.59 -2.73 7.64
C THR A 65 7.10 -2.73 7.32
N LEU A 66 6.64 -1.69 6.63
CA LEU A 66 5.30 -1.62 6.06
C LEU A 66 5.30 -2.19 4.65
N HIS A 67 4.39 -3.13 4.40
CA HIS A 67 4.12 -3.70 3.09
C HIS A 67 2.80 -3.17 2.57
N VAL A 68 2.82 -2.69 1.33
CA VAL A 68 1.65 -2.19 0.60
C VAL A 68 1.57 -2.97 -0.71
N HIS A 69 0.57 -3.82 -0.84
CA HIS A 69 0.34 -4.64 -2.02
C HIS A 69 -0.89 -4.15 -2.76
N ILE A 70 -0.78 -4.01 -4.07
CA ILE A 70 -1.91 -3.70 -4.94
C ILE A 70 -2.30 -4.98 -5.67
N TYR A 71 -3.58 -5.30 -5.62
CA TYR A 71 -4.18 -6.45 -6.27
C TYR A 71 -5.27 -5.98 -7.22
N ASP A 72 -5.48 -6.79 -8.26
CA ASP A 72 -6.65 -6.80 -9.11
C ASP A 72 -7.62 -7.85 -8.56
N GLU A 73 -8.87 -7.47 -8.25
CA GLU A 73 -9.87 -8.42 -7.72
C GLU A 73 -10.48 -9.24 -8.86
N ASP A 74 -10.34 -10.56 -8.77
CA ASP A 74 -10.80 -11.49 -9.79
C ASP A 74 -11.74 -12.54 -9.20
N GLN A 75 -12.65 -13.07 -10.02
CA GLN A 75 -13.65 -14.04 -9.55
C GLN A 75 -13.04 -15.34 -9.00
N ILE A 76 -11.90 -15.77 -9.53
CA ILE A 76 -11.25 -17.04 -9.17
C ILE A 76 -10.11 -16.80 -8.19
N LYS A 77 -9.24 -15.83 -8.48
CA LYS A 77 -8.06 -15.53 -7.67
C LYS A 77 -7.52 -14.16 -8.01
N ASP A 78 -7.47 -13.30 -7.00
CA ASP A 78 -6.86 -11.97 -7.10
C ASP A 78 -5.44 -12.02 -7.68
N GLU A 79 -5.17 -11.19 -8.69
CA GLU A 79 -3.85 -11.04 -9.27
C GLU A 79 -3.08 -9.90 -8.60
N LYS A 80 -1.82 -10.16 -8.20
CA LYS A 80 -0.97 -9.09 -7.65
C LYS A 80 -0.47 -8.20 -8.79
N ILE A 81 -0.86 -6.93 -8.79
CA ILE A 81 -0.35 -5.92 -9.71
C ILE A 81 1.10 -5.59 -9.35
N GLY A 82 1.35 -5.27 -8.08
CA GLY A 82 2.68 -4.92 -7.60
C GLY A 82 2.72 -4.55 -6.11
N SER A 83 3.84 -4.01 -5.66
CA SER A 83 4.02 -3.65 -4.25
C SER A 83 5.00 -2.54 -3.97
N VAL A 84 4.79 -1.90 -2.82
CA VAL A 84 5.72 -0.96 -2.18
C VAL A 84 6.09 -1.52 -0.81
N THR A 85 7.38 -1.47 -0.48
CA THR A 85 7.90 -1.83 0.83
C THR A 85 8.57 -0.60 1.42
N ILE A 86 8.18 -0.22 2.62
CA ILE A 86 8.59 1.03 3.27
C ILE A 86 9.19 0.68 4.63
N ASP A 87 10.49 0.91 4.78
CA ASP A 87 11.15 0.85 6.08
C ASP A 87 10.66 2.02 6.94
N LEU A 88 9.97 1.71 8.03
CA LEU A 88 9.42 2.73 8.90
C LEU A 88 10.49 3.46 9.71
N HIS A 89 11.73 2.96 9.80
CA HIS A 89 12.82 3.66 10.48
C HIS A 89 13.00 5.08 9.93
N GLN A 90 12.91 5.28 8.62
CA GLN A 90 12.98 6.61 8.01
C GLN A 90 11.77 7.49 8.39
N LEU A 91 10.59 6.88 8.53
CA LEU A 91 9.38 7.56 9.00
C LEU A 91 9.45 7.98 10.46
N TYR A 92 10.15 7.21 11.31
CA TYR A 92 10.38 7.57 12.70
C TYR A 92 11.11 8.91 12.87
N GLU A 93 11.91 9.31 11.89
CA GLU A 93 12.64 10.57 11.87
C GLU A 93 11.81 11.72 11.27
N LEU A 94 11.09 11.45 10.18
CA LEU A 94 10.31 12.46 9.46
C LEU A 94 8.97 12.79 10.14
N GLY A 95 8.37 11.85 10.87
CA GLY A 95 7.07 11.98 11.52
C GLY A 95 5.87 11.99 10.57
N HIS A 96 6.02 12.49 9.35
CA HIS A 96 4.98 12.56 8.33
C HIS A 96 5.55 12.34 6.93
N ILE A 97 4.85 11.56 6.10
CA ILE A 97 5.10 11.46 4.66
C ILE A 97 3.79 11.63 3.90
N ASN A 98 3.82 12.42 2.83
CA ASN A 98 2.73 12.55 1.87
C ASN A 98 3.34 12.62 0.47
N ARG A 99 3.37 11.50 -0.25
CA ARG A 99 4.00 11.43 -1.58
C ARG A 99 3.57 10.22 -2.39
N TRP A 100 3.93 10.25 -3.67
CA TRP A 100 3.86 9.11 -4.58
C TRP A 100 5.03 8.14 -4.35
N PHE A 101 4.73 6.84 -4.42
CA PHE A 101 5.68 5.74 -4.37
C PHE A 101 5.57 4.93 -5.66
N GLU A 102 6.71 4.52 -6.21
CA GLU A 102 6.76 3.58 -7.34
C GLU A 102 6.30 2.19 -6.89
N VAL A 103 5.37 1.63 -7.64
CA VAL A 103 4.87 0.27 -7.44
C VAL A 103 5.80 -0.67 -8.19
N ASN A 104 6.48 -1.53 -7.46
CA ASN A 104 7.43 -2.47 -8.03
C ASN A 104 6.71 -3.76 -8.42
N GLY A 105 7.08 -4.31 -9.58
CA GLY A 105 6.61 -5.60 -10.04
C GLY A 105 7.24 -6.77 -9.27
N LYS A 106 7.27 -7.94 -9.92
CA LYS A 106 7.88 -9.15 -9.34
C LYS A 106 9.37 -8.90 -9.08
N VAL A 107 9.88 -9.44 -7.97
CA VAL A 107 11.31 -9.38 -7.63
C VAL A 107 12.12 -9.90 -8.82
N GLY A 108 13.04 -9.06 -9.34
CA GLY A 108 13.85 -9.34 -10.53
C GLY A 108 13.30 -8.75 -11.85
N SER A 109 12.11 -8.15 -11.85
CA SER A 109 11.62 -7.31 -12.95
C SER A 109 12.03 -5.85 -12.71
N ASN A 110 12.50 -5.17 -13.75
CA ASN A 110 12.78 -3.73 -13.72
C ASN A 110 11.58 -2.90 -14.22
N SER A 111 10.36 -3.47 -14.22
CA SER A 111 9.14 -2.77 -14.62
C SER A 111 8.50 -2.08 -13.42
N SER A 112 8.31 -0.75 -13.52
CA SER A 112 7.34 -0.05 -12.69
C SER A 112 5.95 -0.52 -13.11
N GLU A 113 5.12 -0.87 -12.13
CA GLU A 113 3.74 -1.32 -12.33
C GLU A 113 2.72 -0.20 -12.03
N GLY A 114 3.21 1.04 -11.93
CA GLY A 114 2.42 2.23 -11.63
C GLY A 114 2.93 2.97 -10.40
N GLN A 115 2.13 3.90 -9.89
CA GLN A 115 2.45 4.68 -8.71
C GLN A 115 1.27 4.70 -7.74
N ILE A 116 1.56 4.74 -6.44
CA ILE A 116 0.56 4.86 -5.37
C ILE A 116 0.85 6.07 -4.48
N HIS A 117 -0.18 6.85 -4.18
CA HIS A 117 -0.12 8.01 -3.30
C HIS A 117 -0.51 7.60 -1.88
N LEU A 118 0.44 7.75 -0.96
CA LEU A 118 0.27 7.39 0.45
C LEU A 118 0.51 8.60 1.34
N ILE A 119 -0.30 8.69 2.39
CA ILE A 119 -0.06 9.58 3.53
C ILE A 119 0.22 8.71 4.74
N LEU A 120 1.35 8.93 5.40
CA LEU A 120 1.82 8.18 6.55
C LEU A 120 2.08 9.16 7.68
N ASP A 121 1.33 9.03 8.77
CA ASP A 121 1.51 9.81 9.99
C ASP A 121 2.03 8.90 11.09
N PHE A 122 3.17 9.27 11.64
CA PHE A 122 3.86 8.52 12.66
C PHE A 122 3.80 9.23 14.00
N GLU A 123 3.04 8.68 14.95
CA GLU A 123 2.90 9.26 16.28
C GLU A 123 3.65 8.42 17.32
N ARG A 124 4.60 9.06 18.00
CA ARG A 124 5.24 8.48 19.19
C ARG A 124 4.30 8.66 20.38
N LEU A 125 3.85 7.55 20.97
CA LEU A 125 3.07 7.62 22.20
C LEU A 125 4.02 8.07 23.32
N LYS A 126 3.73 9.24 23.89
CA LYS A 126 4.44 9.74 25.07
C LYS A 126 4.12 8.81 26.23
N ILE A 127 5.16 8.36 26.93
CA ILE A 127 5.06 7.61 28.18
C ILE A 127 4.76 8.60 29.29
#